data_AF-A0A9W7QK39-F1
#
_entry.id   AF-A0A9W7QK39-F1
#
_cell.length_a   1.000
_cell.length_b   1.000
_cell.length_c   1.000
_cell.angle_alpha   90.00
_cell.angle_beta   90.00
_cell.angle_gamma   90.00
#
_symmetry.space_group_name_H-M   'P 1'
#
loop_
_entity.id
_entity.type
_entity.pdbx_description
1 polymer ?
#
loop_
_entity_poly.entity_id
_entity_poly.type
_entity_poly.pdbx_seq_one_letter_code
_entity_poly.pdbx_strand_id
1 'polypeptide(L)'
;MKELHTFGWYAARVSPHLPKKAFKPVPTRLFGGLAYLLVALAGLISIGVFELNVWANLGIAIVLGLCFASLGFLGHEILHGTVVRKAWLRDFLGAIAFMPLSTGPKLWRKWHNATHHVHTQHEENDPDAWPTLEKLKKSKFLSWVYRMP
;
A
#
# COMPACT_ATOMS: atom_id res chain seq x y z
N MET A 1 16.74 21.83 -14.11
CA MET A 1 16.53 20.38 -14.30
C MET A 1 16.22 20.15 -15.77
N LYS A 2 17.22 20.01 -16.65
CA LYS A 2 16.97 20.03 -18.09
C LYS A 2 16.78 18.67 -18.76
N GLU A 3 16.97 17.53 -18.08
CA GLU A 3 16.72 16.23 -18.69
C GLU A 3 16.24 15.20 -17.66
N LEU A 4 14.96 15.26 -17.29
CA LEU A 4 14.29 14.09 -16.71
C LEU A 4 13.70 13.30 -17.88
N HIS A 5 13.95 11.99 -17.92
CA HIS A 5 13.40 11.12 -18.95
C HIS A 5 12.13 10.42 -18.48
N THR A 6 11.42 9.77 -19.41
CA THR A 6 10.24 8.98 -19.09
C THR A 6 10.59 7.73 -18.29
N PHE A 7 9.64 7.17 -17.54
CA PHE A 7 9.79 5.89 -16.85
C PHE A 7 10.37 4.79 -17.76
N GLY A 8 9.87 4.70 -19.00
CA GLY A 8 10.32 3.71 -19.98
C GLY A 8 11.81 3.85 -20.35
N TRP A 9 12.33 5.09 -20.40
CA TRP A 9 13.75 5.34 -20.69
C TRP A 9 14.66 4.78 -19.60
N TYR A 10 14.28 4.96 -18.32
CA TYR A 10 15.01 4.42 -17.18
C TYR A 10 14.87 2.91 -17.10
N ALA A 11 13.64 2.39 -17.23
CA ALA A 11 13.37 0.95 -17.20
C ALA A 11 14.18 0.19 -18.25
N ALA A 12 14.30 0.71 -19.47
CA ALA A 12 15.07 0.09 -20.54
C ALA A 12 16.58 -0.01 -20.23
N ARG A 13 17.12 0.92 -19.44
CA ARG A 13 18.54 0.96 -19.04
C ARG A 13 18.83 0.16 -17.78
N VAL A 14 17.90 0.13 -16.83
CA VAL A 14 18.08 -0.61 -15.56
C VAL A 14 17.76 -2.09 -15.72
N SER A 15 16.71 -2.43 -16.48
CA SER A 15 16.23 -3.82 -16.58
C SER A 15 17.27 -4.85 -17.03
N PRO A 16 18.19 -4.54 -17.98
CA PRO A 16 19.26 -5.47 -18.37
C PRO A 16 20.22 -5.85 -17.24
N HIS A 17 20.37 -4.98 -16.23
CA HIS A 17 21.24 -5.20 -15.07
C HIS A 17 20.54 -5.93 -13.92
N LEU A 18 19.23 -6.16 -14.02
CA LEU A 18 18.45 -6.85 -12.99
C LEU A 18 18.36 -8.36 -13.28
N PRO A 19 18.36 -9.20 -12.23
CA PRO A 19 18.25 -10.64 -12.43
C PRO A 19 16.86 -10.98 -12.98
N LYS A 20 16.76 -11.98 -13.87
CA LYS A 20 15.47 -12.41 -14.49
C LYS A 20 14.36 -12.70 -13.48
N LYS A 21 14.71 -13.11 -12.25
CA LYS A 21 13.77 -13.34 -11.15
C LYS A 21 13.03 -12.07 -10.69
N ALA A 22 13.64 -10.89 -10.83
CA ALA A 22 13.04 -9.61 -10.42
C ALA A 22 11.76 -9.29 -11.20
N PHE A 23 11.62 -9.85 -12.41
CA PHE A 23 10.44 -9.66 -13.25
C PHE A 23 9.37 -10.72 -13.02
N LYS A 24 9.67 -11.83 -12.32
CA LYS A 24 8.70 -12.93 -12.13
C LYS A 24 7.71 -12.59 -11.00
N PRO A 25 6.42 -12.94 -11.16
CA PRO A 25 5.46 -12.78 -10.07
C PRO A 25 5.78 -13.73 -8.91
N VAL A 26 5.43 -13.34 -7.68
CA VAL A 26 5.70 -14.10 -6.45
C VAL A 26 4.37 -14.51 -5.77
N PRO A 27 3.60 -15.45 -6.34
CA PRO A 27 2.29 -15.82 -5.83
C PRO A 27 2.32 -16.47 -4.44
N THR A 28 3.48 -16.98 -4.00
CA THR A 28 3.65 -17.54 -2.66
C THR A 28 3.37 -16.54 -1.54
N ARG A 29 3.45 -15.22 -1.81
CA ARG A 29 3.04 -14.17 -0.85
C ARG A 29 1.56 -14.27 -0.46
N LEU A 30 0.73 -14.90 -1.28
CA LEU A 30 -0.69 -15.15 -0.97
C LEU A 30 -0.87 -16.05 0.26
N PHE A 31 0.08 -16.94 0.56
CA PHE A 31 0.00 -17.76 1.78
C PHE A 31 0.13 -16.91 3.05
N GLY A 32 1.05 -15.93 3.03
CA GLY A 32 1.15 -14.94 4.11
C GLY A 32 -0.14 -14.10 4.21
N GLY A 33 -0.67 -13.67 3.06
CA GLY A 33 -1.97 -12.98 2.98
C GLY A 33 -3.12 -13.77 3.58
N LEU A 34 -3.21 -15.06 3.26
CA LEU A 34 -4.23 -15.95 3.82
C LEU A 34 -4.08 -16.08 5.34
N ALA A 35 -2.86 -16.21 5.85
CA ALA A 35 -2.61 -16.26 7.29
C ALA A 35 -3.10 -14.97 7.98
N TYR A 36 -2.73 -13.79 7.46
CA TYR A 36 -3.21 -12.51 8.00
C TYR A 36 -4.73 -12.36 7.90
N LEU A 37 -5.35 -12.81 6.80
CA LEU A 37 -6.79 -12.78 6.63
C LEU A 37 -7.51 -13.67 7.66
N LEU A 38 -7.01 -14.89 7.88
CA LEU A 38 -7.60 -15.80 8.86
C LEU A 38 -7.48 -15.26 10.29
N VAL A 39 -6.33 -14.72 10.66
CA VAL A 39 -6.14 -14.07 11.97
C VAL A 39 -7.07 -12.86 12.11
N ALA A 40 -7.20 -12.06 11.06
CA ALA A 40 -8.09 -10.90 11.05
C ALA A 40 -9.56 -11.30 11.25
N LEU A 41 -10.03 -12.29 10.49
CA LEU A 41 -11.40 -12.80 10.62
C LEU A 41 -11.65 -13.40 12.00
N ALA A 42 -10.71 -14.20 12.51
CA ALA A 42 -10.81 -14.78 13.85
C ALA A 42 -10.89 -13.70 14.94
N GLY A 43 -10.07 -12.64 14.83
CA GLY A 43 -10.10 -11.52 15.76
C GLY A 43 -11.42 -10.74 15.72
N LEU A 44 -11.92 -10.43 14.52
CA LEU A 44 -13.21 -9.76 14.34
C LEU A 44 -14.38 -10.58 14.90
N ILE A 45 -14.41 -11.89 14.59
CA ILE A 45 -15.42 -12.81 15.13
C ILE A 45 -15.31 -12.88 16.65
N SER A 46 -14.09 -12.95 17.19
CA SER A 46 -13.89 -13.07 18.65
C SER A 46 -14.45 -11.86 19.39
N ILE A 47 -14.18 -10.64 18.90
CA ILE A 47 -14.73 -9.40 19.47
C ILE A 47 -16.26 -9.35 19.32
N GLY A 48 -16.79 -9.81 18.19
CA GLY A 48 -18.22 -9.72 17.89
C GLY A 48 -19.10 -10.78 18.57
N VAL A 49 -18.52 -11.92 18.97
CA VAL A 49 -19.27 -13.07 19.52
C VAL A 49 -19.03 -13.26 21.02
N PHE A 50 -17.83 -12.99 21.52
CA PHE A 50 -17.50 -13.24 22.92
C PHE A 50 -17.54 -11.94 23.75
N GLU A 51 -18.06 -12.03 24.97
CA GLU A 51 -18.02 -10.94 25.95
C GLU A 51 -16.64 -10.86 26.62
N LEU A 52 -15.64 -10.41 25.87
CA LEU A 52 -14.27 -10.27 26.36
C LEU A 52 -14.12 -8.99 27.19
N ASN A 53 -13.21 -9.02 28.17
CA ASN A 53 -12.83 -7.80 28.89
C ASN A 53 -12.11 -6.80 27.97
N VAL A 54 -12.07 -5.53 28.40
CA VAL A 54 -11.50 -4.43 27.60
C VAL A 54 -10.05 -4.66 27.19
N TRP A 55 -9.25 -5.31 28.03
CA TRP A 55 -7.82 -5.55 27.76
C TRP A 55 -7.62 -6.63 26.71
N ALA A 56 -8.43 -7.69 26.73
CA ALA A 56 -8.43 -8.72 25.70
C ALA A 56 -8.86 -8.12 24.34
N ASN A 57 -9.94 -7.32 24.32
CA ASN A 57 -10.36 -6.61 23.12
C ASN A 57 -9.28 -5.67 22.58
N LEU A 58 -8.58 -4.94 23.46
CA LEU A 58 -7.48 -4.07 23.07
C LEU A 58 -6.32 -4.86 22.45
N GLY A 59 -5.95 -6.00 23.05
CA GLY A 59 -4.92 -6.89 22.51
C GLY A 59 -5.27 -7.40 21.11
N ILE A 60 -6.52 -7.84 20.90
CA ILE A 60 -7.01 -8.26 19.60
C ILE A 60 -7.00 -7.09 18.61
N ALA A 61 -7.43 -5.90 19.01
CA ALA A 61 -7.45 -4.71 18.15
C ALA A 61 -6.06 -4.33 17.63
N ILE A 62 -5.02 -4.44 18.45
CA ILE A 62 -3.63 -4.23 18.02
C ILE A 62 -3.23 -5.25 16.95
N VAL A 63 -3.52 -6.54 17.17
CA VAL A 63 -3.25 -7.61 16.20
C VAL A 63 -4.01 -7.38 14.90
N LEU A 64 -5.28 -6.95 14.96
CA LEU A 64 -6.08 -6.60 13.79
C LEU A 64 -5.45 -5.45 13.00
N GLY A 65 -4.99 -4.39 13.67
CA GLY A 65 -4.30 -3.27 13.02
C GLY A 65 -3.06 -3.72 12.24
N LEU A 66 -2.24 -4.60 12.83
CA LEU A 66 -1.07 -5.17 12.18
C LEU A 66 -1.45 -6.04 10.97
N CYS A 67 -2.51 -6.85 11.09
CA CYS A 67 -3.01 -7.67 9.98
C CYS A 67 -3.56 -6.79 8.84
N PHE A 68 -4.31 -5.74 9.16
CA PHE A 68 -4.87 -4.82 8.16
C PHE A 68 -3.77 -4.06 7.43
N ALA A 69 -2.75 -3.57 8.13
CA ALA A 69 -1.59 -2.95 7.50
C ALA A 69 -0.86 -3.95 6.57
N SER A 70 -0.63 -5.17 7.03
CA SER A 70 0.03 -6.24 6.25
C SER A 70 -0.77 -6.62 5.01
N LEU A 71 -2.09 -6.74 5.13
CA LEU A 71 -3.00 -6.98 4.00
C LEU A 71 -3.00 -5.78 3.03
N GLY A 72 -2.96 -4.54 3.52
CA GLY A 72 -2.82 -3.35 2.68
C GLY A 72 -1.54 -3.35 1.84
N PHE A 73 -0.39 -3.69 2.45
CA PHE A 73 0.87 -3.83 1.71
C PHE A 73 0.82 -4.96 0.68
N LEU A 74 0.25 -6.11 1.03
CA LEU A 74 0.05 -7.20 0.09
C LEU A 74 -0.89 -6.79 -1.06
N GLY A 75 -1.98 -6.08 -0.76
CA GLY A 75 -2.91 -5.52 -1.72
C GLY A 75 -2.21 -4.58 -2.70
N HIS A 76 -1.35 -3.70 -2.20
CA HIS A 76 -0.52 -2.81 -3.02
C HIS A 76 0.33 -3.61 -4.02
N GLU A 77 1.03 -4.65 -3.56
CA GLU A 77 1.85 -5.50 -4.44
C GLU A 77 1.02 -6.31 -5.45
N ILE A 78 -0.12 -6.86 -5.00
CA ILE A 78 -1.07 -7.54 -5.90
C ILE A 78 -1.49 -6.58 -6.99
N LEU A 79 -1.97 -5.38 -6.65
CA LEU A 79 -2.50 -4.42 -7.63
C LEU A 79 -1.42 -3.80 -8.54
N HIS A 80 -0.15 -3.81 -8.13
CA HIS A 80 1.01 -3.59 -9.01
C HIS A 80 1.29 -4.74 -9.99
N GLY A 81 0.73 -5.92 -9.74
CA GLY A 81 0.89 -7.11 -10.58
C GLY A 81 2.14 -7.92 -10.28
N THR A 82 2.82 -7.66 -9.15
CA THR A 82 4.04 -8.36 -8.74
C THR A 82 3.76 -9.70 -8.05
N VAL A 83 2.53 -9.92 -7.58
CA VAL A 83 2.09 -11.21 -7.00
C VAL A 83 1.36 -12.05 -8.03
N VAL A 84 0.45 -11.44 -8.80
CA VAL A 84 -0.35 -12.11 -9.85
C VAL A 84 -0.57 -11.16 -11.02
N ARG A 85 -0.40 -11.64 -12.26
CA ARG A 85 -0.55 -10.82 -13.48
C ARG A 85 -1.93 -10.86 -14.12
N LYS A 86 -2.69 -11.94 -13.91
CA LYS A 86 -4.00 -12.13 -14.54
C LYS A 86 -4.97 -11.06 -14.02
N ALA A 87 -5.46 -10.19 -14.90
CA ALA A 87 -6.12 -8.94 -14.53
C ALA A 87 -7.31 -9.12 -13.57
N TRP A 88 -8.23 -10.04 -13.87
CA TRP A 88 -9.39 -10.26 -12.99
C TRP A 88 -8.99 -10.84 -11.63
N LEU A 89 -7.99 -11.73 -11.60
CA LEU A 89 -7.53 -12.35 -10.36
C LEU A 89 -6.79 -11.35 -9.49
N ARG A 90 -6.01 -10.47 -10.12
CA ARG A 90 -5.38 -9.32 -9.48
C ARG A 90 -6.41 -8.40 -8.83
N ASP A 91 -7.43 -8.00 -9.59
CA ASP A 91 -8.47 -7.11 -9.07
C ASP A 91 -9.28 -7.79 -7.95
N PHE A 92 -9.61 -9.08 -8.09
CA PHE A 92 -10.32 -9.84 -7.05
C PHE A 92 -9.50 -9.98 -5.75
N LEU A 93 -8.26 -10.46 -5.84
CA LEU A 93 -7.39 -10.63 -4.67
C LEU A 93 -7.02 -9.29 -4.04
N GLY A 94 -6.81 -8.26 -4.85
CA GLY A 94 -6.58 -6.91 -4.37
C GLY A 94 -7.79 -6.34 -3.64
N ALA A 95 -9.02 -6.64 -4.09
CA ALA A 95 -10.23 -6.23 -3.38
C ALA A 95 -10.35 -6.89 -2.00
N ILE A 96 -10.01 -8.18 -1.90
CA ILE A 96 -9.97 -8.89 -0.60
C ILE A 96 -8.92 -8.25 0.32
N ALA A 97 -7.71 -8.04 -0.18
CA ALA A 97 -6.61 -7.50 0.61
C ALA A 97 -6.85 -6.05 1.06
N PHE A 98 -7.49 -5.22 0.23
CA PHE A 98 -7.86 -3.84 0.56
C PHE A 98 -9.22 -3.69 1.24
N MET A 99 -9.97 -4.78 1.47
CA MET A 99 -11.27 -4.73 2.12
C MET A 99 -11.23 -4.01 3.49
N PRO A 100 -10.25 -4.27 4.38
CA PRO A 100 -10.17 -3.56 5.66
C PRO A 100 -9.93 -2.04 5.53
N LEU A 101 -9.41 -1.59 4.38
CA LEU A 101 -9.15 -0.19 4.07
C LEU A 101 -10.27 0.42 3.19
N SER A 102 -11.36 -0.32 2.95
CA SER A 102 -12.52 0.11 2.17
C SER A 102 -12.17 0.70 0.79
N THR A 103 -11.10 0.21 0.16
CA THR A 103 -10.55 0.78 -1.06
C THR A 103 -10.69 -0.20 -2.23
N GLY A 104 -11.38 0.22 -3.29
CA GLY A 104 -11.59 -0.61 -4.48
C GLY A 104 -10.35 -0.69 -5.40
N PRO A 105 -10.09 -1.83 -6.06
CA PRO A 105 -8.93 -2.03 -6.94
C PRO A 105 -8.78 -1.00 -8.06
N LYS A 106 -9.89 -0.62 -8.70
CA LYS A 106 -9.88 0.34 -9.82
C LYS A 106 -9.54 1.74 -9.35
N LEU A 107 -10.13 2.17 -8.24
CA LEU A 107 -9.84 3.46 -7.61
C LEU A 107 -8.37 3.52 -7.22
N TRP A 108 -7.89 2.48 -6.53
CA TRP A 108 -6.50 2.41 -6.09
C TRP A 108 -5.51 2.44 -7.26
N ARG A 109 -5.72 1.66 -8.32
CA ARG A 109 -4.84 1.68 -9.50
C ARG A 109 -4.88 3.04 -10.22
N LYS A 110 -6.03 3.73 -10.24
CA LYS A 110 -6.11 5.08 -10.81
C LYS A 110 -5.34 6.08 -9.95
N TRP A 111 -5.56 6.07 -8.63
CA TRP A 111 -4.93 6.97 -7.68
C TRP A 111 -3.42 6.74 -7.59
N HIS A 112 -3.02 5.52 -7.25
CA HIS A 112 -1.65 5.19 -6.89
C HIS A 112 -0.78 4.90 -8.12
N ASN A 113 -1.23 4.05 -9.06
CA ASN A 113 -0.38 3.63 -10.18
C ASN A 113 -0.37 4.66 -11.31
N ALA A 114 -1.55 5.15 -11.71
CA ALA A 114 -1.67 6.02 -12.87
C ALA A 114 -1.45 7.50 -12.56
N THR A 115 -1.56 7.92 -11.29
CA THR A 115 -1.37 9.31 -10.90
C THR A 115 -0.12 9.48 -10.03
N HIS A 116 -0.07 8.88 -8.83
CA HIS A 116 1.06 9.04 -7.90
C HIS A 116 2.40 8.55 -8.50
N HIS A 117 2.48 7.31 -8.99
CA HIS A 117 3.76 6.80 -9.54
C HIS A 117 4.20 7.46 -10.84
N VAL A 118 3.28 8.07 -11.59
CA VAL A 118 3.62 8.81 -12.81
C VAL A 118 4.17 10.19 -12.47
N HIS A 119 3.68 10.80 -11.38
CA HIS A 119 4.01 12.18 -11.00
C HIS A 119 4.70 12.27 -9.63
N THR A 120 5.37 11.22 -9.16
CA THR A 120 5.82 11.12 -7.75
C THR A 120 6.50 12.40 -7.25
N GLN A 121 5.99 12.94 -6.15
CA GLN A 121 6.41 14.20 -5.51
C GLN A 121 6.22 15.47 -6.37
N HIS A 122 5.45 15.41 -7.45
CA HIS A 122 5.00 16.59 -8.17
C HIS A 122 3.90 17.30 -7.38
N GLU A 123 4.17 18.54 -6.98
CA GLU A 123 3.35 19.29 -6.02
C GLU A 123 1.85 19.37 -6.37
N GLU A 124 1.52 19.47 -7.66
CA GLU A 124 0.11 19.61 -8.11
C GLU A 124 -0.51 18.31 -8.62
N ASN A 125 0.31 17.38 -9.14
CA ASN A 125 -0.18 16.26 -9.94
C ASN A 125 -0.12 14.94 -9.17
N ASP A 126 0.65 14.88 -8.08
CA ASP A 126 0.70 13.72 -7.21
C ASP A 126 -0.29 13.92 -6.04
N PRO A 127 -1.35 13.10 -5.96
CA PRO A 127 -2.31 13.18 -4.86
C PRO A 127 -1.69 12.81 -3.50
N ASP A 128 -0.55 12.11 -3.52
CA ASP A 128 0.19 11.66 -2.33
C ASP A 128 1.51 12.44 -2.18
N ALA A 129 1.66 13.60 -2.83
CA ALA A 129 2.84 14.45 -2.68
C ALA A 129 3.01 14.90 -1.23
N TRP A 130 4.26 14.92 -0.78
CA TRP A 130 4.58 15.54 0.48
C TRP A 130 4.53 17.08 0.35
N PRO A 131 4.13 17.82 1.39
CA PRO A 131 4.17 19.28 1.32
C PRO A 131 5.59 19.79 1.08
N THR A 132 5.73 20.82 0.26
CA THR A 132 7.00 21.50 0.04
C THR A 132 7.52 22.15 1.32
N LEU A 133 8.83 22.38 1.40
CA LEU A 133 9.46 23.06 2.53
C LEU A 133 8.77 24.41 2.85
N GLU A 134 8.45 25.18 1.81
CA GLU A 134 7.75 26.46 1.91
C GLU A 134 6.34 26.31 2.48
N LYS A 135 5.60 25.26 2.10
CA LYS A 135 4.29 24.95 2.68
C LYS A 135 4.39 24.48 4.13
N LEU A 136 5.40 23.66 4.46
CA LEU A 136 5.64 23.20 5.83
C LEU A 136 5.94 24.36 6.77
N LYS A 137 6.83 25.28 6.37
CA LYS A 137 7.22 26.45 7.17
C LYS A 137 6.05 27.36 7.52
N LYS A 138 5.01 27.42 6.68
CA LYS A 138 3.79 28.20 6.95
C LYS A 138 2.94 27.62 8.08
N SER A 139 3.10 26.35 8.43
CA SER A 139 2.36 25.70 9.52
C SER A 139 3.25 25.53 10.75
N LYS A 140 2.96 26.29 11.82
CA LYS A 140 3.68 26.18 13.11
C LYS A 140 3.64 24.76 13.67
N PHE A 141 2.50 24.08 13.55
CA PHE A 141 2.36 22.70 14.01
C PHE A 141 3.25 21.75 13.22
N LEU A 142 3.21 21.81 11.88
CA LEU A 142 4.03 20.92 11.05
C LEU A 142 5.53 21.23 11.21
N SER A 143 5.92 22.51 11.30
CA SER A 143 7.30 22.89 11.61
C SER A 143 7.79 22.32 12.94
N TRP A 144 6.93 22.29 13.97
CA TRP A 144 7.25 21.67 15.24
C TRP A 144 7.37 20.14 15.14
N VAL A 145 6.40 19.47 14.50
CA VAL A 145 6.42 18.01 14.28
C VAL A 145 7.67 17.58 13.52
N TYR A 146 8.04 18.29 12.46
CA TYR A 146 9.21 17.97 11.63
C TYR A 146 10.51 18.59 12.13
N ARG A 147 10.50 19.32 13.26
CA ARG A 147 11.67 20.01 13.84
C ARG A 147 12.42 20.85 12.80
N MET A 148 11.67 21.60 12.01
CA MET A 148 12.20 22.44 10.94
C MET A 148 12.97 23.64 11.54
N PRO A 149 14.11 24.03 10.98
CA PRO A 149 14.88 25.19 11.42
C PRO A 149 14.14 26.51 11.18
#